data_AF-A0A2T4BBK1-F1
#
_entry.id   AF-A0A2T4BBK1-F1
#
_cell.length_a   1.000
_cell.length_b   1.000
_cell.length_c   1.000
_cell.angle_alpha   90.00
_cell.angle_beta   90.00
_cell.angle_gamma   90.00
#
_symmetry.space_group_name_H-M   'P 1'
#
loop_
_entity.id
_entity.type
_entity.pdbx_description
1 polymer ?
#
loop_
_entity_poly.entity_id
_entity_poly.type
_entity_poly.pdbx_seq_one_letter_code
_entity_poly.pdbx_strand_id
1 'polypeptide(L)'
;MNEDEAIQNITKKIEREKALISAANPMRSQTNNEAVRSRLDSQMRDGRRNLQFFEEKLRDIQMRKVGQGVEGMSLGADDAGRPPPPPKDASSASWGDQPAYGQQSQVGPPSDLAPPRHNFGAPGPGAAPKARPNFTKLGAYN
;
A
#
# COMPACT_ATOMS: atom_id res chain seq x y z
N MET A 1 5.53 10.74 -19.00
CA MET A 1 5.95 11.49 -17.81
C MET A 1 7.35 11.04 -17.46
N ASN A 2 8.24 11.98 -17.14
CA ASN A 2 9.60 11.63 -16.77
C ASN A 2 9.59 10.97 -15.38
N GLU A 3 10.24 9.82 -15.21
CA GLU A 3 10.24 9.08 -13.94
C GLU A 3 10.83 9.94 -12.81
N ASP A 4 11.80 10.79 -13.14
CA ASP A 4 12.41 11.76 -12.23
C ASP A 4 11.42 12.82 -11.72
N GLU A 5 10.53 13.31 -12.59
CA GLU A 5 9.47 14.24 -12.17
C GLU A 5 8.46 13.54 -11.25
N ALA A 6 8.14 12.28 -11.53
CA ALA A 6 7.25 11.48 -10.67
C ALA A 6 7.87 11.27 -9.28
N ILE A 7 9.17 10.95 -9.22
CA ILE A 7 9.92 10.84 -7.96
C ILE A 7 9.85 12.15 -7.18
N GLN A 8 10.19 13.29 -7.80
CA GLN A 8 10.14 14.59 -7.11
C GLN A 8 8.74 14.94 -6.60
N ASN A 9 7.71 14.67 -7.40
CA ASN A 9 6.32 14.94 -7.03
C ASN A 9 5.87 14.08 -5.83
N ILE A 10 6.29 12.82 -5.78
CA ILE A 10 5.98 11.93 -4.66
C ILE A 10 6.75 12.35 -3.41
N THR A 11 8.02 12.72 -3.52
CA THR A 11 8.80 13.23 -2.38
C THR A 11 8.15 14.47 -1.77
N LYS A 12 7.73 15.44 -2.60
CA LYS A 12 6.99 16.62 -2.13
C LYS A 12 5.68 16.26 -1.43
N LYS A 13 4.99 15.20 -1.88
CA LYS A 13 3.78 14.70 -1.21
C LYS A 13 4.12 14.09 0.15
N ILE A 14 5.17 13.28 0.26
CA ILE A 14 5.65 12.72 1.52
C ILE A 14 5.97 13.83 2.52
N GLU A 15 6.70 14.86 2.11
CA GLU A 15 7.04 16.00 2.96
C GLU A 15 5.80 16.74 3.46
N ARG A 16 4.81 16.95 2.59
CA ARG A 16 3.52 17.55 2.97
C ARG A 16 2.79 16.71 4.02
N GLU A 17 2.68 15.40 3.82
CA GLU A 17 1.99 14.51 4.77
C GLU A 17 2.72 14.48 6.13
N LYS A 18 4.06 14.46 6.13
CA LYS A 18 4.88 14.55 7.35
C LYS A 18 4.61 15.85 8.10
N ALA A 19 4.58 16.98 7.39
CA ALA A 19 4.30 18.29 7.99
C ALA A 19 2.88 18.35 8.57
N LEU A 20 1.88 17.80 7.88
CA LEU A 20 0.50 17.75 8.36
C LEU A 20 0.36 16.95 9.65
N ILE A 21 0.94 15.75 9.72
CA ILE A 21 0.91 14.93 10.95
C ILE A 21 1.64 15.65 12.09
N SER A 22 2.82 16.22 11.80
CA SER A 22 3.62 16.94 12.79
C SER A 22 2.86 18.13 13.37
N ALA A 23 2.20 18.92 12.52
CA ALA A 23 1.37 20.06 12.93
C ALA A 23 0.11 19.64 13.70
N ALA A 24 -0.50 18.49 13.35
CA ALA A 24 -1.70 17.99 14.02
C ALA A 24 -1.46 17.55 15.48
N ASN A 25 -0.25 17.05 15.80
CA ASN A 25 0.10 16.59 17.16
C ASN A 25 -0.10 17.66 18.26
N PRO A 26 0.51 18.86 18.18
CA PRO A 26 0.30 19.91 19.17
C PRO A 26 -1.15 20.40 19.17
N MET A 27 -1.76 20.58 18.00
CA MET A 27 -3.16 21.02 17.87
C MET A 27 -4.12 20.08 18.61
N ARG A 28 -3.88 18.77 18.52
CA ARG A 28 -4.67 17.75 19.23
C ARG A 28 -4.53 17.89 20.75
N SER A 29 -3.32 18.13 21.24
CA SER A 29 -3.05 18.25 22.68
C SER A 29 -3.57 19.56 23.29
N GLN A 30 -3.66 20.61 22.47
CA GLN A 30 -4.04 21.96 22.91
C GLN A 30 -5.54 22.25 22.81
N THR A 31 -6.30 21.39 22.13
CA THR A 31 -7.75 21.59 21.95
C THR A 31 -8.57 20.73 22.90
N ASN A 32 -9.59 21.35 23.48
CA ASN A 32 -10.62 20.71 24.31
C ASN A 32 -11.92 20.43 23.53
N ASN A 33 -11.98 20.80 22.24
CA ASN A 33 -13.12 20.55 21.38
C ASN A 33 -13.05 19.13 20.78
N GLU A 34 -13.97 18.27 21.16
CA GLU A 34 -13.99 16.85 20.74
C GLU A 34 -14.15 16.67 19.22
N ALA A 35 -14.94 17.55 18.56
CA ALA A 35 -15.10 17.49 17.10
C ALA A 35 -13.80 17.82 16.37
N VAL A 36 -13.03 18.80 16.89
CA VAL A 36 -11.71 19.14 16.35
C VAL A 36 -10.71 18.02 16.60
N ARG A 37 -10.70 17.42 17.81
CA ARG A 37 -9.85 16.26 18.13
C ARG A 37 -10.11 15.08 17.20
N SER A 38 -11.38 14.72 17.01
CA SER A 38 -11.79 13.63 16.12
C SER A 38 -11.34 13.86 14.67
N ARG A 39 -11.45 15.10 14.17
CA ARG A 39 -10.98 15.46 12.84
C ARG A 39 -9.45 15.37 12.73
N LEU A 40 -8.71 15.85 13.73
CA LEU A 40 -7.24 15.76 13.78
C LEU A 40 -6.79 14.29 13.86
N ASP A 41 -7.45 13.46 14.67
CA ASP A 41 -7.18 12.03 14.78
C ASP A 41 -7.41 11.30 13.44
N SER A 42 -8.48 11.65 12.74
CA SER A 42 -8.77 11.12 11.40
C SER A 42 -7.69 11.54 10.40
N GLN A 43 -7.30 12.82 10.39
CA GLN A 43 -6.23 13.33 9.53
C GLN A 43 -4.88 12.66 9.81
N MET A 44 -4.55 12.41 11.08
CA MET A 44 -3.31 11.69 11.41
C MET A 44 -3.32 10.24 10.94
N ARG A 45 -4.46 9.54 11.05
CA ARG A 45 -4.61 8.18 10.54
C ARG A 45 -4.48 8.14 9.02
N ASP A 46 -5.14 9.07 8.35
CA ASP A 46 -5.10 9.18 6.88
C ASP A 46 -3.70 9.56 6.40
N GLY A 47 -3.06 10.54 7.04
CA GLY A 47 -1.69 10.94 6.72
C GLY A 47 -0.71 9.77 6.85
N ARG A 48 -0.87 8.90 7.86
CA ARG A 48 -0.03 7.70 8.02
C ARG A 48 -0.24 6.71 6.88
N ARG A 49 -1.48 6.49 6.44
CA ARG A 49 -1.79 5.64 5.28
C ARG A 49 -1.24 6.22 3.98
N ASN A 50 -1.38 7.54 3.80
CA ASN A 50 -0.84 8.25 2.65
C ASN A 50 0.69 8.15 2.59
N LEU A 51 1.37 8.30 3.73
CA LEU A 51 2.82 8.14 3.80
C LEU A 51 3.26 6.75 3.33
N GLN A 52 2.65 5.69 3.86
CA GLN A 52 2.97 4.32 3.45
C GLN A 52 2.79 4.14 1.94
N PHE A 53 1.66 4.59 1.39
CA PHE A 53 1.38 4.51 -0.04
C PHE A 53 2.41 5.28 -0.89
N PHE A 54 2.78 6.49 -0.49
CA PHE A 54 3.76 7.28 -1.24
C PHE A 54 5.18 6.70 -1.13
N GLU A 55 5.56 6.16 0.03
CA GLU A 55 6.85 5.50 0.24
C GLU A 55 6.96 4.22 -0.60
N GLU A 56 5.91 3.40 -0.65
CA GLU A 56 5.84 2.22 -1.50
C GLU A 56 5.94 2.60 -2.98
N LYS A 57 5.12 3.57 -3.42
CA LYS A 57 5.14 4.05 -4.81
C LYS A 57 6.48 4.65 -5.23
N LEU A 58 7.16 5.36 -4.31
CA LEU A 58 8.49 5.88 -4.53
C LEU A 58 9.50 4.75 -4.76
N ARG A 59 9.46 3.71 -3.91
CA ARG A 59 10.30 2.52 -4.04
C ARG A 59 10.07 1.82 -5.37
N ASP A 60 8.83 1.64 -5.78
CA ASP A 60 8.48 1.00 -7.06
C ASP A 60 9.01 1.74 -8.29
N ILE A 61 8.93 3.07 -8.28
CA ILE A 61 9.48 3.89 -9.37
C ILE A 61 11.01 3.82 -9.36
N GLN A 62 11.66 3.87 -8.19
CA GLN A 62 13.11 3.73 -8.08
C GLN A 62 13.60 2.38 -8.56
N MET A 63 12.91 1.28 -8.23
CA MET A 63 13.24 -0.05 -8.72
C MET A 63 13.14 -0.16 -10.24
N ARG A 64 12.09 0.42 -10.84
CA ARG A 64 11.94 0.46 -12.31
C ARG A 64 13.04 1.26 -12.98
N LYS A 65 13.41 2.42 -12.43
CA LYS A 65 14.52 3.24 -12.92
C LYS A 65 15.85 2.49 -12.87
N VAL A 66 16.13 1.76 -11.77
CA VAL A 66 17.33 0.93 -11.67
C VAL A 66 17.30 -0.20 -12.69
N GLY A 67 16.17 -0.91 -12.84
CA GLY A 67 16.01 -2.00 -13.82
C GLY A 67 16.25 -1.57 -15.26
N GLN A 68 15.67 -0.44 -15.68
CA GLN A 68 15.91 0.15 -17.00
C GLN A 68 17.37 0.58 -17.20
N GLY A 69 18.03 1.05 -16.13
CA GLY A 69 19.46 1.35 -16.14
C GLY A 69 20.33 0.12 -16.37
N VAL A 70 19.97 -1.05 -15.83
CA VAL A 70 20.75 -2.29 -16.06
C VAL A 70 20.54 -2.84 -17.49
N GLU A 71 19.32 -2.75 -18.03
CA GLU A 71 19.00 -3.17 -19.40
C GLU A 71 19.76 -2.34 -20.46
N GLY A 72 19.93 -1.03 -20.22
CA GLY A 72 20.73 -0.14 -21.07
C GLY A 72 22.25 -0.40 -21.02
N MET A 73 22.76 -1.04 -19.97
CA MET A 73 24.16 -1.46 -19.85
C MET A 73 24.42 -2.89 -20.36
N SER A 74 23.38 -3.66 -20.71
CA SER A 74 23.50 -5.08 -21.09
C SER A 74 23.54 -5.34 -22.60
N LEU A 75 23.39 -4.32 -23.45
CA LEU A 75 23.34 -4.47 -24.92
C LEU A 75 24.52 -3.84 -25.68
N GLY A 76 25.61 -3.50 -24.98
CA GLY A 76 26.83 -2.95 -25.60
C GLY A 76 28.11 -3.35 -24.88
N ALA A 77 28.21 -4.61 -24.49
CA ALA A 77 29.43 -5.17 -23.88
C ALA A 77 29.89 -6.43 -24.64
N ASP A 78 29.94 -6.31 -25.96
CA ASP A 78 31.02 -6.92 -26.71
C ASP A 78 32.36 -6.30 -26.29
N ASP A 79 33.26 -7.19 -25.85
CA ASP A 79 34.71 -7.02 -25.78
C ASP A 79 35.36 -6.33 -24.54
N ALA A 80 36.18 -7.13 -23.85
CA ALA A 80 37.29 -6.76 -22.98
C ALA A 80 37.03 -6.02 -21.63
N GLY A 81 36.96 -6.78 -20.52
CA GLY A 81 37.63 -6.34 -19.29
C GLY A 81 36.84 -6.19 -17.98
N ARG A 82 35.61 -6.71 -17.85
CA ARG A 82 34.96 -6.77 -16.52
C ARG A 82 35.45 -7.98 -15.72
N PRO A 83 35.93 -7.80 -14.47
CA PRO A 83 36.33 -8.94 -13.63
C PRO A 83 35.13 -9.85 -13.37
N PRO A 84 35.32 -11.18 -13.35
CA PRO A 84 34.24 -12.12 -13.14
C PRO A 84 33.56 -11.85 -11.77
N PRO A 85 32.24 -12.07 -11.67
CA PRO A 85 31.55 -11.98 -10.39
C PRO A 85 32.18 -12.98 -9.39
N PRO A 86 32.16 -12.66 -8.09
CA PRO A 86 32.75 -13.54 -7.07
C PRO A 86 32.12 -14.95 -7.15
N PRO A 87 32.91 -16.02 -6.90
CA PRO A 87 32.40 -17.38 -6.92
C PRO A 87 31.24 -17.52 -5.94
N LYS A 88 30.10 -17.98 -6.42
CA LYS A 88 29.01 -18.41 -5.54
C LYS A 88 29.49 -19.69 -4.86
N ASP A 89 29.73 -19.63 -3.55
CA ASP A 89 30.19 -20.78 -2.77
C ASP A 89 29.33 -22.01 -3.09
N ALA A 90 29.98 -23.05 -3.61
CA ALA A 90 29.39 -24.32 -4.02
C ALA A 90 29.01 -25.19 -2.81
N SER A 91 28.21 -24.64 -1.89
CA SER A 91 27.82 -25.28 -0.64
C SER A 91 26.31 -25.54 -0.61
N SER A 92 25.76 -26.14 -1.66
CA SER A 92 24.44 -26.82 -1.60
C SER A 92 24.18 -27.70 -2.83
N ALA A 93 25.16 -28.52 -3.18
CA ALA A 93 24.90 -29.71 -4.00
C ALA A 93 24.81 -30.94 -3.07
N SER A 94 23.75 -31.01 -2.26
CA SER A 94 23.31 -32.29 -1.68
C SER A 94 22.14 -32.79 -2.52
N TRP A 95 22.53 -33.50 -3.57
CA TRP A 95 21.81 -34.55 -4.27
C TRP A 95 20.62 -35.13 -3.50
N GLY A 96 19.43 -34.92 -4.04
CA GLY A 96 18.20 -35.59 -3.68
C GLY A 96 17.41 -35.86 -4.96
N ASP A 97 17.53 -37.09 -5.41
CA ASP A 97 16.98 -37.78 -6.58
C ASP A 97 15.53 -37.41 -6.98
N GLN A 98 15.30 -37.38 -8.30
CA GLN A 98 14.02 -37.33 -9.07
C GLN A 98 13.02 -38.49 -8.71
N PRO A 99 11.81 -38.69 -9.33
CA PRO A 99 11.01 -37.94 -10.32
C PRO A 99 9.46 -37.90 -10.06
N ALA A 100 8.72 -37.34 -11.03
CA ALA A 100 7.43 -37.79 -11.59
C ALA A 100 6.08 -37.67 -10.83
N TYR A 101 5.26 -36.76 -11.37
CA TYR A 101 3.86 -36.94 -11.83
C TYR A 101 3.02 -38.11 -11.26
N GLY A 102 2.00 -37.75 -10.47
CA GLY A 102 0.72 -38.45 -10.38
C GLY A 102 0.60 -39.50 -9.26
N GLN A 103 -0.16 -39.16 -8.20
CA GLN A 103 -1.03 -40.10 -7.48
C GLN A 103 -1.94 -39.35 -6.49
N GLN A 104 -3.19 -39.21 -6.91
CA GLN A 104 -4.44 -39.30 -6.13
C GLN A 104 -4.29 -39.56 -4.61
N SER A 105 -4.82 -38.67 -3.77
CA SER A 105 -5.65 -39.05 -2.60
C SER A 105 -6.41 -37.84 -2.03
N GLN A 106 -7.74 -38.00 -1.99
CA GLN A 106 -8.71 -37.18 -1.26
C GLN A 106 -8.29 -37.02 0.20
N VAL A 107 -8.25 -35.80 0.74
CA VAL A 107 -8.83 -35.44 2.05
C VAL A 107 -9.07 -33.92 2.03
N GLY A 108 -10.31 -33.50 2.32
CA GLY A 108 -10.72 -32.09 2.31
C GLY A 108 -10.09 -31.23 3.41
N PRO A 109 -10.26 -29.89 3.35
CA PRO A 109 -9.66 -28.97 4.31
C PRO A 109 -10.38 -28.98 5.67
N PRO A 110 -9.66 -29.09 6.81
CA PRO A 110 -10.23 -28.78 8.11
C PRO A 110 -10.55 -27.28 8.18
N SER A 111 -11.81 -26.96 8.43
CA SER A 111 -12.42 -25.63 8.32
C SER A 111 -12.51 -24.93 9.69
N ASP A 112 -11.44 -24.94 10.49
CA ASP A 112 -11.53 -24.57 11.91
C ASP A 112 -10.80 -23.26 12.30
N LEU A 113 -10.43 -22.41 11.34
CA LEU A 113 -9.80 -21.10 11.62
C LEU A 113 -10.52 -19.89 11.01
N ALA A 114 -11.85 -19.94 10.91
CA ALA A 114 -12.62 -18.75 10.55
C ALA A 114 -12.82 -17.84 11.78
N PRO A 115 -12.46 -16.54 11.73
CA PRO A 115 -12.82 -15.59 12.78
C PRO A 115 -14.35 -15.49 12.91
N PRO A 116 -14.90 -15.16 14.11
CA PRO A 116 -16.35 -15.07 14.31
C PRO A 116 -17.00 -14.18 13.25
N ARG A 117 -17.74 -14.81 12.32
CA ARG A 117 -18.51 -14.09 11.32
C ARG A 117 -19.66 -13.44 12.07
N HIS A 118 -19.60 -12.12 12.25
CA HIS A 118 -20.78 -11.39 12.69
C HIS A 118 -21.90 -11.66 11.69
N ASN A 119 -23.04 -12.15 12.20
CA ASN A 119 -24.28 -12.29 11.44
C ASN A 119 -24.73 -10.89 11.00
N PHE A 120 -24.18 -10.41 9.89
CA PHE A 120 -24.89 -9.48 9.04
C PHE A 120 -25.98 -10.30 8.38
N GLY A 121 -27.07 -10.54 9.12
CA GLY A 121 -28.30 -11.07 8.56
C GLY A 121 -28.60 -10.25 7.32
N ALA A 122 -28.80 -10.94 6.19
CA ALA A 122 -29.24 -10.30 4.96
C ALA A 122 -30.43 -9.39 5.31
N PRO A 123 -30.45 -8.12 4.87
CA PRO A 123 -31.59 -7.26 5.10
C PRO A 123 -32.81 -7.97 4.53
N GLY A 124 -33.78 -8.27 5.40
CA GLY A 124 -35.03 -8.90 4.99
C GLY A 124 -35.69 -8.06 3.88
N PRO A 125 -36.39 -8.70 2.93
CA PRO A 125 -37.11 -7.98 1.89
C PRO A 125 -38.12 -7.03 2.55
N GLY A 126 -37.85 -5.72 2.49
CA GLY A 126 -38.61 -4.69 3.21
C GLY A 126 -37.78 -3.66 3.98
N ALA A 127 -36.45 -3.76 4.01
CA ALA A 127 -35.60 -2.72 4.60
C ALA A 127 -35.62 -1.43 3.74
N ALA A 128 -36.58 -0.55 4.00
CA ALA A 128 -36.66 0.76 3.38
C ALA A 128 -35.37 1.58 3.66
N PRO A 129 -34.80 2.25 2.65
CA PRO A 129 -33.66 3.14 2.87
C PRO A 129 -34.08 4.26 3.81
N LYS A 130 -33.29 4.53 4.85
CA LYS A 130 -33.53 5.67 5.75
C LYS A 130 -33.46 6.93 4.91
N ALA A 131 -34.55 7.69 4.90
CA ALA A 131 -34.66 8.96 4.19
C ALA A 131 -33.50 9.88 4.58
N ARG A 132 -32.77 10.38 3.59
CA ARG A 132 -31.71 11.37 3.80
C ARG A 132 -32.39 12.72 4.06
N PRO A 133 -31.94 13.52 5.04
CA PRO A 133 -32.46 14.86 5.22
C PRO A 133 -32.23 15.71 3.95
N ASN A 134 -33.32 16.23 3.38
CA ASN A 134 -33.26 17.17 2.26
C ASN A 134 -33.05 18.59 2.81
N PHE A 135 -31.87 19.16 2.61
CA PHE A 135 -31.63 20.60 2.85
C PHE A 135 -32.07 21.38 1.61
N THR A 136 -33.38 21.53 1.41
CA THR A 136 -33.90 22.38 0.33
C THR A 136 -34.39 23.71 0.90
N LYS A 137 -33.70 24.77 0.45
CA LYS A 137 -34.09 26.19 0.48
C LYS A 137 -34.00 26.90 1.84
N LEU A 138 -32.91 27.65 2.02
CA LEU A 138 -32.97 28.92 2.75
C LEU A 138 -33.95 29.81 1.97
N GLY A 139 -35.12 30.06 2.57
CA GLY A 139 -36.08 31.01 2.02
C GLY A 139 -35.43 32.38 1.93
N ALA A 140 -35.40 32.95 0.72
CA ALA A 140 -35.35 34.40 0.59
C ALA A 140 -36.61 34.95 1.23
N TYR A 141 -36.47 35.70 2.32
CA TYR A 141 -37.51 36.56 2.85
C TYR A 141 -36.87 37.89 3.25
N ASN A 142 -37.25 38.90 2.45
CA ASN A 142 -37.25 40.37 2.62
C ASN A 142 -36.11 41.03 3.40
#